data_AF-A0A150PAV3-F1
#
_entry.id   AF-A0A150PAV3-F1
#
_cell.length_a   1.000
_cell.length_b   1.000
_cell.length_c   1.000
_cell.angle_alpha   90.00
_cell.angle_beta   90.00
_cell.angle_gamma   90.00
#
_symmetry.space_group_name_H-M   'P 1'
#
loop_
_entity.id
_entity.type
_entity.pdbx_description
1 polymer ?
#
loop_
_entity_poly.entity_id
_entity_poly.type
_entity_poly.pdbx_seq_one_letter_code
_entity_poly.pdbx_strand_id
1 'polypeptide(L)'
;MTKLLDLIAKIDQLDREDVIFAKPEWRPDSEASAFRLAEDYRVPEEVRALGYEYFLEVDTINQMLEESRSRPDASLNEKCERIIHHATYDA
;
A
#
# COMPACT_ATOMS: atom_id res chain seq x y z
N MET A 1 7.60 -10.45 9.13
CA MET A 1 7.01 -9.12 8.91
C MET A 1 7.29 -8.74 7.48
N THR A 2 6.24 -8.48 6.70
CA THR A 2 6.34 -8.11 5.29
C THR A 2 6.60 -6.60 5.20
N LYS A 3 7.46 -6.17 4.26
CA LYS A 3 7.73 -4.74 4.06
C LYS A 3 6.76 -4.17 3.03
N LEU A 4 6.51 -2.86 3.11
CA LEU A 4 5.67 -2.15 2.14
C LEU A 4 6.17 -2.35 0.70
N LEU A 5 7.49 -2.25 0.48
CA LEU A 5 8.11 -2.49 -0.82
C LEU A 5 7.84 -3.90 -1.36
N ASP A 6 7.83 -4.92 -0.49
CA ASP A 6 7.57 -6.31 -0.87
C ASP A 6 6.11 -6.52 -1.30
N LEU A 7 5.16 -5.84 -0.66
CA LEU A 7 3.74 -5.87 -1.06
C LEU A 7 3.54 -5.16 -2.40
N ILE A 8 4.15 -3.99 -2.59
CA ILE A 8 4.06 -3.25 -3.85
C ILE A 8 4.69 -4.06 -5.00
N ALA A 9 5.78 -4.80 -4.74
CA ALA A 9 6.39 -5.69 -5.72
C ALA A 9 5.45 -6.81 -6.21
N LYS A 10 4.48 -7.20 -5.37
CA LYS A 10 3.56 -8.32 -5.59
C LYS A 10 2.12 -7.84 -5.66
N ILE A 11 1.90 -6.57 -5.94
CA ILE A 11 0.57 -5.95 -5.89
C ILE A 11 -0.43 -6.64 -6.84
N ASP A 12 0.04 -7.12 -8.00
CA ASP A 12 -0.78 -7.89 -8.96
C ASP A 12 -1.25 -9.26 -8.42
N GLN A 13 -0.70 -9.72 -7.29
CA GLN A 13 -1.09 -10.97 -6.63
C GLN A 13 -2.10 -10.75 -5.49
N LEU A 14 -2.34 -9.50 -5.10
CA LEU A 14 -3.31 -9.14 -4.06
C LEU A 14 -4.70 -8.95 -4.68
N ASP A 15 -5.74 -9.09 -3.85
CA ASP A 15 -7.09 -8.80 -4.31
C ASP A 15 -7.26 -7.28 -4.48
N ARG A 16 -7.96 -6.84 -5.54
CA ARG A 16 -8.14 -5.40 -5.81
C ARG A 16 -8.97 -4.72 -4.73
N GLU A 17 -9.84 -5.46 -4.05
CA GLU A 17 -10.67 -4.96 -2.96
C GLU A 17 -9.90 -4.90 -1.62
N ASP A 18 -8.66 -5.41 -1.57
CA ASP A 18 -7.83 -5.31 -0.36
C ASP A 18 -7.30 -3.89 -0.16
N VAL A 19 -7.00 -3.59 1.10
CA VAL A 19 -6.36 -2.36 1.53
C VAL A 19 -5.02 -2.69 2.16
N ILE A 20 -3.98 -1.96 1.77
CA ILE A 20 -2.68 -2.03 2.44
C ILE A 20 -2.73 -1.17 3.70
N PHE A 21 -2.25 -1.75 4.79
CA PHE A 21 -2.02 -1.08 6.05
C PHE A 21 -0.52 -1.10 6.36
N ALA A 22 0.01 0.01 6.85
CA ALA A 22 1.44 0.15 7.13
C ALA A 22 1.69 0.90 8.45
N LYS A 23 2.77 0.56 9.15
CA LYS A 23 3.18 1.29 10.36
C LYS A 23 3.76 2.67 10.01
N PRO A 24 3.35 3.74 10.71
CA PRO A 24 3.95 5.08 10.55
C PRO A 24 5.38 5.11 11.13
N GLU A 25 6.31 5.96 10.69
CA GLU A 25 6.37 6.79 9.48
C GLU A 25 6.52 5.91 8.24
N TRP A 26 5.71 6.10 7.20
CA TRP A 26 5.75 5.20 6.02
C TRP A 26 7.05 5.34 5.23
N ARG A 27 7.74 4.21 5.05
CA ARG A 27 8.98 4.03 4.32
C ARG A 27 8.91 2.71 3.55
N PRO A 28 9.74 2.48 2.53
CA PRO A 28 9.76 1.21 1.79
C PRO A 28 9.97 -0.02 2.69
N ASP A 29 10.72 0.14 3.78
CA ASP A 29 10.99 -0.90 4.76
C ASP A 29 9.99 -0.99 5.91
N SER A 30 8.99 -0.08 5.96
CA SER A 30 7.94 -0.13 6.98
C SER A 30 7.19 -1.45 6.92
N GLU A 31 6.86 -1.96 8.11
CA GLU A 31 6.04 -3.15 8.24
C GLU A 31 4.65 -2.86 7.64
N ALA A 32 4.21 -3.72 6.74
CA ALA A 32 2.94 -3.59 6.04
C ALA A 32 2.25 -4.94 5.89
N SER A 33 0.93 -4.90 5.76
CA SER A 33 0.10 -6.07 5.47
C SER A 33 -1.16 -5.65 4.72
N ALA A 34 -1.69 -6.53 3.88
CA ALA A 34 -2.93 -6.32 3.16
C ALA A 34 -4.09 -6.98 3.92
N PHE A 35 -5.19 -6.26 4.08
CA PHE A 35 -6.40 -6.76 4.71
C PHE A 35 -7.62 -6.24 3.95
N ARG A 36 -8.66 -7.07 3.90
CA ARG A 36 -9.97 -6.61 3.46
C ARG A 36 -10.62 -5.79 4.58
N LEU A 37 -11.29 -4.71 4.22
CA LEU A 37 -12.14 -3.99 5.17
C LEU A 37 -13.30 -4.88 5.62
N ALA A 38 -13.82 -4.61 6.82
CA ALA A 38 -15.06 -5.25 7.27
C ALA A 38 -16.22 -4.88 6.32
N GLU A 39 -17.32 -5.63 6.35
CA GLU A 39 -18.51 -5.37 5.51
C GLU A 39 -19.07 -3.94 5.63
N ASP A 40 -18.78 -3.28 6.75
CA ASP A 40 -19.17 -1.90 7.07
C ASP A 40 -18.07 -0.88 6.71
N TYR A 41 -17.11 -1.25 5.85
CA TYR A 41 -15.95 -0.45 5.42
C TYR A 41 -15.02 0.02 6.56
N ARG A 42 -15.10 -0.64 7.73
CA ARG A 42 -14.25 -0.33 8.89
C ARG A 42 -12.95 -1.12 8.87
N VAL A 43 -11.88 -0.49 9.35
CA VAL A 43 -10.60 -1.15 9.62
C VAL A 43 -10.81 -2.21 10.71
N PRO A 44 -10.41 -3.47 10.49
CA PRO A 44 -10.50 -4.50 11.52
C PRO A 44 -9.74 -4.10 12.79
N GLU A 45 -10.32 -4.37 13.97
CA GLU A 45 -9.69 -3.98 15.25
C GLU A 45 -8.32 -4.63 15.47
N GLU A 46 -8.10 -5.83 14.93
CA GLU A 46 -6.80 -6.51 14.98
C GLU A 46 -5.68 -5.70 14.32
N VAL A 47 -5.98 -5.03 13.20
CA VAL A 47 -5.01 -4.20 12.45
C VAL A 47 -4.65 -2.95 13.26
N ARG A 48 -5.66 -2.32 13.86
CA ARG A 48 -5.46 -1.15 14.74
C ARG A 48 -4.68 -1.52 16.01
N ALA A 49 -4.97 -2.66 16.63
CA ALA A 49 -4.28 -3.13 17.83
C ALA A 49 -2.79 -3.43 17.56
N LEU A 50 -2.45 -3.79 16.32
CA LEU A 50 -1.07 -4.02 15.87
C LEU A 50 -0.32 -2.73 15.50
N GLY A 51 -0.96 -1.57 15.60
CA GLY A 51 -0.36 -0.26 15.34
C GLY A 51 -0.18 0.08 13.86
N TYR A 52 -0.90 -0.61 12.98
CA TYR A 52 -0.94 -0.26 11.57
C TYR A 52 -1.95 0.86 11.33
N GLU A 53 -1.62 1.73 10.36
CA GLU A 53 -2.52 2.75 9.84
C GLU A 53 -2.94 2.41 8.41
N TYR A 54 -4.11 2.92 8.02
CA TYR A 54 -4.60 2.82 6.64
C TYR A 54 -3.56 3.49 5.74
N PHE A 55 -3.09 2.79 4.70
CA PHE A 55 -2.13 3.32 3.75
C PHE A 55 -2.81 3.65 2.41
N LEU A 56 -3.29 2.65 1.68
CA LEU A 56 -3.97 2.85 0.39
C LEU A 56 -4.68 1.57 -0.09
N GLU A 57 -5.73 1.67 -0.91
CA GLU A 57 -6.32 0.50 -1.58
C GLU A 57 -5.37 -0.10 -2.62
N VAL A 58 -5.44 -1.43 -2.77
CA VAL A 58 -4.70 -2.16 -3.80
C VAL A 58 -5.09 -1.69 -5.20
N ASP A 59 -6.37 -1.40 -5.46
CA ASP A 59 -6.83 -0.87 -6.74
C ASP A 59 -6.18 0.49 -7.08
N THR A 60 -6.15 1.41 -6.11
CA THR A 60 -5.49 2.73 -6.25
C THR A 60 -3.99 2.57 -6.54
N ILE A 61 -3.28 1.70 -5.83
CA ILE A 61 -1.86 1.41 -6.09
C ILE A 61 -1.65 0.87 -7.51
N ASN A 62 -2.50 -0.07 -7.96
CA ASN A 62 -2.42 -0.61 -9.30
C ASN A 62 -2.59 0.47 -10.36
N GLN A 63 -3.57 1.36 -10.22
CA GLN A 63 -3.77 2.49 -11.14
C GLN A 63 -2.52 3.37 -11.23
N MET A 64 -1.92 3.75 -10.08
CA MET A 64 -0.69 4.56 -10.05
C MET A 64 0.50 3.87 -10.74
N LEU A 65 0.61 2.55 -10.60
CA LEU A 65 1.67 1.76 -11.23
C LEU A 65 1.44 1.60 -12.73
N GLU A 66 0.18 1.45 -13.17
CA GLU A 66 -0.21 1.42 -14.58
C GLU A 66 0.13 2.75 -15.28
N GLU A 67 -0.20 3.89 -14.67
CA GLU A 67 0.21 5.20 -15.17
C GLU A 67 1.74 5.32 -15.28
N SER A 68 2.44 4.74 -14.32
CA SER A 68 3.91 4.70 -14.27
C SER A 68 4.53 3.77 -15.31
N ARG A 69 3.76 2.90 -16.01
CA ARG A 69 4.28 2.10 -17.14
C ARG A 69 4.76 2.97 -18.31
N SER A 70 4.28 4.21 -18.39
CA SER A 70 4.78 5.22 -19.33
C SER A 70 6.22 5.68 -19.00
N ARG A 71 6.76 5.30 -17.83
CA ARG A 71 8.14 5.54 -17.38
C ARG A 71 8.81 4.20 -16.99
N PRO A 72 9.20 3.38 -17.97
CA PRO A 72 9.72 2.03 -17.73
C PRO A 72 11.02 2.00 -16.91
N ASP A 73 11.78 3.09 -16.89
CA ASP A 73 13.07 3.20 -16.20
C ASP A 73 12.96 3.40 -14.68
N ALA A 74 11.76 3.70 -14.16
CA ALA A 74 11.57 3.91 -12.73
C ALA A 74 11.72 2.58 -11.97
N SER A 75 12.66 2.55 -11.04
CA SER A 75 12.90 1.41 -10.18
C SER A 75 11.74 1.20 -9.19
N LEU A 76 11.60 -0.02 -8.67
CA LEU A 76 10.52 -0.35 -7.74
C LEU A 76 10.53 0.55 -6.49
N ASN A 77 11.72 0.92 -6.00
CA ASN A 77 11.84 1.82 -4.86
C ASN A 77 11.31 3.22 -5.18
N GLU A 78 11.63 3.78 -6.35
CA GLU A 78 11.09 5.08 -6.78
C GLU A 78 9.57 5.06 -6.92
N LYS A 79 9.00 3.95 -7.42
CA LYS A 79 7.55 3.75 -7.47
C LYS A 79 6.94 3.71 -6.08
N CYS A 80 7.55 2.98 -5.16
CA CYS A 80 7.13 2.91 -3.75
C CYS A 80 7.15 4.29 -3.08
N GLU A 81 8.25 5.04 -3.22
CA GLU A 81 8.37 6.41 -2.70
C GLU A 81 7.28 7.34 -3.25
N ARG A 82 6.94 7.21 -4.55
CA ARG A 82 5.86 7.99 -5.16
C ARG A 82 4.49 7.65 -4.58
N ILE A 83 4.22 6.36 -4.32
CA ILE A 83 2.99 5.91 -3.68
C ILE A 83 2.91 6.42 -2.24
N ILE A 84 4.00 6.33 -1.48
CA ILE A 84 4.10 6.88 -0.11
C ILE A 84 3.82 8.38 -0.12
N HIS A 85 4.42 9.12 -1.06
CA HIS A 85 4.18 10.55 -1.20
C HIS A 85 2.70 10.84 -1.48
N HIS A 86 2.07 10.13 -2.40
CA HIS A 86 0.64 10.30 -2.69
C HIS A 86 -0.22 10.02 -1.45
N ALA A 87 -0.02 8.88 -0.78
CA ALA A 87 -0.76 8.53 0.44
C ALA A 87 -0.57 9.54 1.58
N THR A 88 0.58 10.22 1.63
CA THR A 88 0.89 11.19 2.70
C THR A 88 0.27 12.56 2.46
N TYR A 89 0.14 12.99 1.20
CA TYR A 89 -0.17 14.38 0.87
C TYR A 89 -1.45 14.60 0.05
N ASP A 90 -1.95 13.57 -0.65
CA ASP A 90 -2.96 13.72 -1.71
C ASP A 90 -4.21 12.84 -1.49
N ALA A 91 -4.11 11.78 -0.66
CA ALA A 91 -5.16 10.81 -0.39
C ALA A 91 -6.10 11.20 0.77
#